data_AF-C0N1Y2-F1
#
_entry.id   AF-C0N1Y2-F1
#
_cell.length_a   1.000
_cell.length_b   1.000
_cell.length_c   1.000
_cell.angle_alpha   90.00
_cell.angle_beta   90.00
_cell.angle_gamma   90.00
#
_symmetry.space_group_name_H-M   'P 1'
#
loop_
_entity.id
_entity.type
_entity.pdbx_description
1 polymer ?
#
loop_
_entity_poly.entity_id
_entity_poly.type
_entity_poly.pdbx_seq_one_letter_code
_entity_poly.pdbx_strand_id
1 'polypeptide(L)'
;MKYFLILLAIFATFGLFSGASEPVISPLQGTWIEPILHSLHIGNSIIFSLSVAYLGSFFFWALVVQYPEAKRRKLLRDNLSQHYQQFKESVIQVLLFSSVGTHESKLPKKLCDHVEFKAYFDANGKQRWYEALNGLDDRNDFLQDLLFEMELLASEVNYVLNNVAIQDERVHSSFKLLNQNINRLKNSSAYTDDPVKYVGNFLWGILARWSFIDGQQQDDFLELMIKKV
;
A
#
# COMPACT_ATOMS: atom_id res chain seq x y z
N MET A 1 10.44 18.59 -3.64
CA MET A 1 10.16 19.03 -5.03
C MET A 1 8.71 19.52 -5.23
N LYS A 2 7.66 18.75 -4.87
CA LYS A 2 6.25 19.18 -5.04
C LYS A 2 5.90 20.53 -4.38
N TYR A 3 6.32 20.75 -3.13
CA TYR A 3 6.06 22.01 -2.42
C TYR A 3 6.71 23.24 -3.06
N PHE A 4 7.87 23.06 -3.68
CA PHE A 4 8.57 24.13 -4.39
C PHE A 4 7.81 24.55 -5.65
N LEU A 5 7.28 23.59 -6.42
CA LEU A 5 6.45 23.87 -7.60
C LEU A 5 5.14 24.59 -7.24
N ILE A 6 4.52 24.21 -6.12
CA ILE A 6 3.31 24.88 -5.59
C ILE A 6 3.64 26.32 -5.18
N LEU A 7 4.75 26.53 -4.47
CA LEU A 7 5.18 27.86 -4.05
C LEU A 7 5.48 28.76 -5.25
N LEU A 8 6.16 28.22 -6.27
CA LEU A 8 6.36 28.92 -7.54
C LEU A 8 5.05 29.21 -8.28
N ALA A 9 4.05 28.31 -8.21
CA ALA A 9 2.73 28.57 -8.76
C ALA A 9 2.03 29.73 -8.06
N ILE A 10 2.14 29.83 -6.72
CA ILE A 10 1.62 30.96 -5.95
C ILE A 10 2.30 32.27 -6.40
N PHE A 11 3.63 32.29 -6.52
CA PHE A 11 4.35 33.46 -7.01
C PHE A 11 3.99 33.81 -8.46
N ALA A 12 3.80 32.83 -9.34
CA ALA A 12 3.36 33.05 -10.72
C ALA A 12 1.91 33.57 -10.78
N THR A 13 1.03 33.12 -9.90
CA THR A 13 -0.32 33.70 -9.78
C THR A 13 -0.23 35.17 -9.36
N PHE A 14 0.60 35.51 -8.38
CA PHE A 14 0.83 36.91 -8.00
C PHE A 14 1.43 37.72 -9.17
N GLY A 15 2.42 37.17 -9.87
CA GLY A 15 3.04 37.75 -11.06
C GLY A 15 2.05 38.04 -12.18
N LEU A 16 1.09 37.14 -12.40
CA LEU A 16 0.01 37.28 -13.38
C LEU A 16 -0.90 38.47 -13.04
N PHE A 17 -1.27 38.65 -11.77
CA PHE A 17 -2.08 39.80 -11.34
C PHE A 17 -1.27 41.11 -11.33
N SER A 18 0.00 41.07 -10.94
CA SER A 18 0.85 42.26 -10.91
C SER A 18 1.27 42.77 -12.29
N GLY A 19 1.35 41.88 -13.27
CA GLY A 19 1.74 42.20 -14.65
C GLY A 19 0.56 42.43 -15.60
N ALA A 20 -0.68 42.25 -15.14
CA ALA A 20 -1.87 42.49 -15.95
C ALA A 20 -2.13 43.99 -16.11
N SER A 21 -2.39 44.45 -17.33
CA SER A 21 -2.70 45.85 -17.65
C SER A 21 -4.10 46.30 -17.18
N GLU A 22 -4.88 45.40 -16.58
CA GLU A 22 -6.24 45.65 -16.09
C GLU A 22 -6.24 46.35 -14.72
N PRO A 23 -7.29 47.12 -14.38
CA PRO A 23 -7.43 47.69 -13.04
C PRO A 23 -7.50 46.59 -11.98
N VAL A 24 -6.94 46.86 -10.80
CA VAL A 24 -6.91 45.92 -9.67
C VAL A 24 -8.32 45.41 -9.38
N ILE A 25 -8.49 44.09 -9.29
CA ILE A 25 -9.78 43.44 -8.99
C ILE A 25 -10.41 44.02 -7.71
N SER A 26 -11.73 44.28 -7.76
CA SER A 26 -12.49 44.99 -6.71
C SER A 26 -12.27 44.55 -5.25
N PRO A 27 -11.99 43.26 -4.92
CA PRO A 27 -11.75 42.85 -3.53
C PRO A 27 -10.42 43.34 -2.94
N LEU A 28 -9.45 43.72 -3.78
CA LEU A 28 -8.10 44.13 -3.37
C LEU A 28 -7.89 45.64 -3.35
N GLN A 29 -8.86 46.40 -3.88
CA GLN A 29 -8.87 47.85 -3.84
C GLN A 29 -9.01 48.34 -2.38
N GLY A 30 -8.18 49.30 -1.97
CA GLY A 30 -8.10 49.84 -0.61
C GLY A 30 -7.29 49.00 0.39
N THR A 31 -6.67 47.90 -0.04
CA THR A 31 -5.82 47.08 0.83
C THR A 31 -4.36 47.53 0.80
N TRP A 32 -3.56 47.10 1.79
CA TRP A 32 -2.12 47.38 1.83
C TRP A 32 -1.32 46.78 0.65
N ILE A 33 -1.94 45.89 -0.14
CA ILE A 33 -1.34 45.22 -1.30
C ILE A 33 -1.51 46.05 -2.59
N GLU A 34 -2.54 46.91 -2.65
CA GLU A 34 -2.86 47.76 -3.79
C GLU A 34 -1.69 48.66 -4.26
N PRO A 35 -0.99 49.42 -3.38
CA PRO A 35 0.14 50.25 -3.82
C PRO A 35 1.32 49.43 -4.39
N ILE A 36 1.52 48.19 -3.92
CA ILE A 36 2.56 47.28 -4.43
C ILE A 36 2.20 46.82 -5.85
N LEU A 37 0.94 46.41 -6.05
CA LEU A 37 0.40 46.02 -7.35
C LEU A 37 0.50 47.15 -8.38
N HIS A 38 0.11 48.38 -8.00
CA HIS A 38 0.20 49.55 -8.87
C HIS A 38 1.63 49.91 -9.25
N SER A 39 2.61 49.73 -8.35
CA SER A 39 4.03 49.98 -8.65
C SER A 39 4.61 49.01 -9.69
N LEU A 40 4.05 47.80 -9.79
CA LEU A 40 4.45 46.74 -10.73
C LEU A 40 3.68 46.80 -12.06
N HIS A 41 2.54 47.51 -12.08
CA HIS A 41 1.63 47.67 -13.22
C HIS A 41 2.26 48.38 -14.42
N ILE A 42 3.35 49.14 -14.21
CA ILE A 42 4.07 49.84 -15.27
C ILE A 42 4.87 48.82 -16.11
N GLY A 43 4.20 48.22 -17.08
CA GLY A 43 4.80 47.76 -18.34
C GLY A 43 5.58 46.45 -18.31
N ASN A 44 5.44 45.61 -17.29
CA ASN A 44 6.22 44.36 -17.24
C ASN A 44 5.50 43.18 -17.91
N SER A 45 5.20 43.32 -19.21
CA SER A 45 4.62 42.26 -20.07
C SER A 45 5.44 40.97 -20.06
N ILE A 46 6.73 41.07 -19.73
CA ILE A 46 7.64 39.95 -19.51
C ILE A 46 7.20 39.11 -18.30
N ILE A 47 6.93 39.75 -17.14
CA ILE A 47 6.48 39.06 -15.92
C ILE A 47 5.14 38.37 -16.15
N PHE A 48 4.22 39.07 -16.83
CA PHE A 48 2.93 38.50 -17.20
C PHE A 48 3.08 37.27 -18.10
N SER A 49 3.82 37.39 -19.19
CA SER A 49 4.03 36.29 -20.15
C SER A 49 4.72 35.09 -19.50
N LEU A 50 5.73 35.33 -18.66
CA LEU A 50 6.43 34.28 -17.92
C LEU A 50 5.50 33.56 -16.94
N SER A 51 4.65 34.33 -16.24
CA SER A 51 3.67 33.80 -15.28
C SER A 51 2.63 32.93 -15.97
N VAL A 52 2.07 33.38 -17.10
CA VAL A 52 1.12 32.61 -17.90
C VAL A 52 1.76 31.33 -18.43
N ALA A 53 2.98 31.41 -18.98
CA ALA A 53 3.70 30.24 -19.49
C ALA A 53 4.00 29.21 -18.38
N TYR A 54 4.42 29.69 -17.20
CA TYR A 54 4.68 28.82 -16.05
C TYR A 54 3.39 28.16 -15.55
N LEU A 55 2.32 28.92 -15.35
CA LEU A 55 1.04 28.38 -14.89
C LEU A 55 0.47 27.37 -15.89
N GLY A 56 0.51 27.67 -17.18
CA GLY A 56 0.10 26.74 -18.23
C GLY A 56 0.88 25.42 -18.15
N SER A 57 2.21 25.49 -18.01
CA SER A 57 3.07 24.31 -17.85
C SER A 57 2.80 23.55 -16.55
N PHE A 58 2.56 24.26 -15.45
CA PHE A 58 2.22 23.66 -14.15
C PHE A 58 0.89 22.92 -14.20
N PHE A 59 -0.15 23.52 -14.78
CA PHE A 59 -1.46 22.86 -14.95
C PHE A 59 -1.37 21.65 -15.87
N PHE A 60 -0.62 21.78 -16.98
CA PHE A 60 -0.38 20.65 -17.87
C PHE A 60 0.31 19.49 -17.13
N TRP A 61 1.40 19.77 -16.40
CA TRP A 61 2.07 18.76 -15.57
C TRP A 61 1.13 18.15 -14.51
N ALA A 62 0.36 18.98 -13.82
CA ALA A 62 -0.54 18.54 -12.77
C ALA A 62 -1.63 17.60 -13.32
N LEU A 63 -2.21 17.93 -14.48
CA LEU A 63 -3.30 17.18 -15.10
C LEU A 63 -2.80 15.93 -15.83
N VAL A 64 -1.66 16.01 -16.52
CA VAL A 64 -1.14 14.93 -17.37
C VAL A 64 -0.29 13.93 -16.58
N VAL A 65 0.43 14.39 -15.54
CA VAL A 65 1.37 13.55 -14.78
C VAL A 65 0.83 13.30 -13.38
N GLN A 66 0.63 14.36 -12.59
CA GLN A 66 0.38 14.23 -11.16
C GLN A 66 -0.98 13.58 -10.84
N TYR A 67 -2.03 13.95 -11.57
CA TYR A 67 -3.38 13.41 -11.37
C TYR A 67 -3.51 11.93 -11.77
N PRO A 68 -3.09 11.51 -12.98
CA PRO A 68 -3.12 10.10 -13.37
C PRO A 68 -2.26 9.23 -12.47
N GLU A 69 -1.08 9.71 -12.07
CA GLU A 69 -0.20 8.98 -11.15
C GLU A 69 -0.85 8.80 -9.77
N ALA A 70 -1.44 9.85 -9.19
CA ALA A 70 -2.13 9.76 -7.90
C ALA A 70 -3.32 8.80 -7.96
N LYS A 71 -4.11 8.85 -9.04
CA LYS A 71 -5.24 7.93 -9.25
C LYS A 71 -4.77 6.48 -9.38
N ARG A 72 -3.71 6.24 -10.16
CA ARG A 72 -3.11 4.90 -10.34
C ARG A 72 -2.57 4.34 -9.04
N ARG A 73 -1.82 5.13 -8.25
CA ARG A 73 -1.32 4.73 -6.92
C ARG A 73 -2.46 4.31 -6.02
N LYS A 74 -3.50 5.14 -5.91
CA LYS A 74 -4.68 4.84 -5.10
C LYS A 74 -5.35 3.53 -5.53
N LEU A 75 -5.57 3.35 -6.84
CA LEU A 75 -6.21 2.14 -7.38
C LEU A 75 -5.41 0.88 -7.04
N LEU A 76 -4.10 0.90 -7.28
CA LEU A 76 -3.22 -0.26 -7.04
C LEU A 76 -3.09 -0.57 -5.56
N ARG A 77 -3.02 0.45 -4.70
CA ARG A 77 -3.04 0.28 -3.25
C ARG A 77 -4.34 -0.35 -2.76
N ASP A 78 -5.47 0.19 -3.21
CA ASP A 78 -6.79 -0.27 -2.78
C ASP A 78 -7.02 -1.71 -3.26
N ASN A 79 -6.55 -2.07 -4.47
CA ASN A 79 -6.58 -3.43 -5.00
C ASN A 79 -5.65 -4.39 -4.21
N LEU A 80 -4.38 -4.03 -3.98
CA LEU A 80 -3.46 -4.85 -3.16
C LEU A 80 -4.01 -5.06 -1.74
N SER A 81 -4.63 -4.03 -1.15
CA SER A 81 -5.30 -4.16 0.15
C SER A 81 -6.45 -5.17 0.12
N GLN A 82 -7.24 -5.21 -0.96
CA GLN A 82 -8.32 -6.19 -1.12
C GLN A 82 -7.75 -7.61 -1.29
N HIS A 83 -6.76 -7.78 -2.16
CA HIS A 83 -6.10 -9.07 -2.37
C HIS A 83 -5.44 -9.59 -1.09
N TYR A 84 -4.86 -8.71 -0.27
CA TYR A 84 -4.30 -9.12 1.02
C TYR A 84 -5.37 -9.63 1.99
N GLN A 85 -6.54 -9.00 2.06
CA GLN A 85 -7.63 -9.52 2.90
C GLN A 85 -8.19 -10.84 2.36
N GLN A 86 -8.33 -10.96 1.04
CA GLN A 86 -8.74 -12.21 0.39
C GLN A 86 -7.74 -13.34 0.66
N PHE A 87 -6.43 -13.06 0.53
CA PHE A 87 -5.36 -13.98 0.87
C PHE A 87 -5.51 -14.53 2.29
N LYS A 88 -5.70 -13.64 3.29
CA LYS A 88 -5.90 -14.08 4.67
C LYS A 88 -7.11 -15.00 4.80
N GLU A 89 -8.24 -14.62 4.20
CA GLU A 89 -9.48 -15.39 4.26
C GLU A 89 -9.32 -16.77 3.59
N SER A 90 -8.74 -16.84 2.40
CA SER A 90 -8.47 -18.09 1.66
C SER A 90 -7.52 -19.01 2.44
N VAL A 91 -6.42 -18.47 2.96
CA VAL A 91 -5.47 -19.26 3.76
C VAL A 91 -6.15 -19.83 5.00
N ILE A 92 -6.91 -19.01 5.73
CA ILE A 92 -7.64 -19.46 6.91
C ILE A 92 -8.65 -20.55 6.55
N GLN A 93 -9.35 -20.40 5.41
CA GLN A 93 -10.31 -21.39 4.94
C GLN A 93 -9.62 -22.74 4.69
N VAL A 94 -8.45 -22.75 4.05
CA VAL A 94 -7.66 -23.98 3.84
C VAL A 94 -7.22 -24.59 5.17
N LEU A 95 -6.74 -23.77 6.13
CA LEU A 95 -6.35 -24.24 7.47
C LEU A 95 -7.53 -24.81 8.28
N LEU A 96 -8.73 -24.26 8.11
CA LEU A 96 -9.94 -24.79 8.73
C LEU A 96 -10.36 -26.12 8.09
N PHE A 97 -10.27 -26.22 6.75
CA PHE A 97 -10.54 -27.47 6.06
C PHE A 97 -9.53 -28.58 6.40
N SER A 98 -8.27 -28.23 6.65
CA SER A 98 -7.24 -29.19 7.04
C SER A 98 -7.38 -29.67 8.49
N SER A 99 -7.91 -28.85 9.39
CA SER A 99 -8.10 -29.21 10.81
C SER A 99 -9.45 -29.86 11.11
N VAL A 100 -10.54 -29.16 10.84
CA VAL A 100 -11.91 -29.54 11.25
C VAL A 100 -12.81 -29.92 10.08
N GLY A 101 -12.35 -29.72 8.84
CA GLY A 101 -13.14 -29.96 7.63
C GLY A 101 -14.21 -28.88 7.45
N THR A 102 -15.47 -29.30 7.32
CA THR A 102 -16.60 -28.39 7.11
C THR A 102 -16.84 -27.50 8.32
N HIS A 103 -16.94 -26.21 8.08
CA HIS A 103 -17.10 -25.19 9.11
C HIS A 103 -18.14 -24.15 8.67
N GLU A 104 -18.56 -23.29 9.59
CA GLU A 104 -19.49 -22.21 9.29
C GLU A 104 -18.90 -21.21 8.29
N SER A 105 -19.69 -20.82 7.29
CA SER A 105 -19.26 -19.90 6.21
C SER A 105 -18.69 -18.56 6.71
N LYS A 106 -19.08 -18.08 7.90
CA LYS A 106 -18.62 -16.81 8.46
C LYS A 106 -17.33 -16.93 9.28
N LEU A 107 -16.92 -18.16 9.62
CA LEU A 107 -15.77 -18.41 10.47
C LEU A 107 -14.45 -17.92 9.85
N PRO A 108 -14.14 -18.19 8.56
CA PRO A 108 -12.88 -17.74 7.95
C PRO A 108 -12.70 -16.23 8.07
N LYS A 109 -13.75 -15.48 7.71
CA LYS A 109 -13.76 -14.02 7.79
C LYS A 109 -13.63 -13.49 9.23
N LYS A 110 -14.20 -14.20 10.21
CA LYS A 110 -14.04 -13.83 11.63
C LYS A 110 -12.58 -13.99 12.07
N LEU A 111 -11.94 -15.08 11.65
CA LEU A 111 -10.54 -15.37 11.99
C LEU A 111 -9.55 -14.51 11.18
N CYS A 112 -9.98 -13.67 10.23
CA CYS A 112 -9.11 -12.65 9.65
C CYS A 112 -8.66 -11.58 10.66
N ASP A 113 -9.37 -11.48 11.80
CA ASP A 113 -8.89 -10.76 12.98
C ASP A 113 -7.86 -11.61 13.75
N HIS A 114 -6.68 -11.02 13.97
CA HIS A 114 -5.55 -11.72 14.60
C HIS A 114 -5.81 -12.18 16.05
N VAL A 115 -6.66 -11.47 16.81
CA VAL A 115 -6.99 -11.84 18.19
C VAL A 115 -7.88 -13.08 18.16
N GLU A 116 -8.90 -13.07 17.31
CA GLU A 116 -9.79 -14.21 17.09
C GLU A 116 -9.04 -15.41 16.50
N PHE A 117 -8.16 -15.19 15.50
CA PHE A 117 -7.30 -16.23 14.93
C PHE A 117 -6.47 -16.92 16.00
N LYS A 118 -5.74 -16.14 16.80
CA LYS A 118 -4.88 -16.65 17.85
C LYS A 118 -5.71 -17.36 18.91
N ALA A 119 -6.78 -16.74 19.40
CA ALA A 119 -7.65 -17.37 20.40
C ALA A 119 -8.21 -18.71 19.90
N TYR A 120 -8.57 -18.80 18.61
CA TYR A 120 -9.11 -20.02 18.01
C TYR A 120 -8.07 -21.12 17.87
N PHE A 121 -6.88 -20.82 17.34
CA PHE A 121 -5.85 -21.82 17.03
C PHE A 121 -4.89 -22.12 18.19
N ASP A 122 -4.72 -21.20 19.14
CA ASP A 122 -3.91 -21.36 20.36
C ASP A 122 -4.71 -22.07 21.48
N ALA A 123 -6.02 -22.25 21.29
CA ALA A 123 -6.89 -22.98 22.21
C ALA A 123 -6.34 -24.38 22.51
N ASN A 124 -6.48 -24.81 23.77
CA ASN A 124 -6.01 -26.10 24.27
C ASN A 124 -4.52 -26.39 23.98
N GLY A 125 -3.66 -25.37 24.07
CA GLY A 125 -2.23 -25.53 23.88
C GLY A 125 -1.84 -25.76 22.42
N LYS A 126 -2.44 -24.99 21.50
CA LYS A 126 -2.23 -25.08 20.05
C LYS A 126 -2.71 -26.37 19.39
N GLN A 127 -3.58 -27.13 20.04
CA GLN A 127 -4.06 -28.40 19.48
C GLN A 127 -4.65 -28.24 18.08
N ARG A 128 -5.52 -27.24 17.89
CA ARG A 128 -6.15 -26.97 16.57
C ARG A 128 -5.15 -26.54 15.51
N TRP A 129 -4.09 -25.84 15.91
CA TRP A 129 -3.01 -25.49 15.00
C TRP A 129 -2.24 -26.72 14.56
N TYR A 130 -1.91 -27.62 15.49
CA TYR A 130 -1.25 -28.89 15.16
C TYR A 130 -2.14 -29.79 14.30
N GLU A 131 -3.44 -29.84 14.57
CA GLU A 131 -4.42 -30.55 13.72
C GLU A 131 -4.43 -29.96 12.30
N ALA A 132 -4.41 -28.63 12.16
CA ALA A 132 -4.34 -27.98 10.85
C ALA A 132 -3.06 -28.35 10.10
N LEU A 133 -1.90 -28.28 10.77
CA LEU A 133 -0.60 -28.62 10.17
C LEU A 133 -0.52 -30.10 9.78
N ASN A 134 -0.95 -31.01 10.66
CA ASN A 134 -0.99 -32.44 10.34
C ASN A 134 -1.89 -32.70 9.13
N GLY A 135 -3.03 -32.03 9.03
CA GLY A 135 -3.90 -32.13 7.86
C GLY A 135 -3.27 -31.62 6.55
N LEU A 136 -2.33 -30.66 6.62
CA LEU A 136 -1.55 -30.22 5.46
C LEU A 136 -0.47 -31.24 5.06
N ASP A 137 0.09 -31.95 6.04
CA ASP A 137 1.12 -32.98 5.82
C ASP A 137 0.50 -34.26 5.25
N ASP A 138 -0.65 -34.66 5.79
CA ASP A 138 -1.42 -35.82 5.34
C ASP A 138 -1.99 -35.62 3.92
N ARG A 139 -2.30 -34.37 3.55
CA ARG A 139 -2.91 -34.05 2.25
C ARG A 139 -2.18 -32.91 1.56
N ASN A 140 -1.32 -33.29 0.62
CA ASN A 140 -0.49 -32.36 -0.15
C ASN A 140 -1.31 -31.36 -1.01
N ASP A 141 -2.58 -31.67 -1.36
CA ASP A 141 -3.45 -30.73 -2.09
C ASP A 141 -3.63 -29.41 -1.34
N PHE A 142 -3.88 -29.46 -0.04
CA PHE A 142 -4.02 -28.25 0.79
C PHE A 142 -2.73 -27.46 0.93
N LEU A 143 -1.58 -28.13 1.01
CA LEU A 143 -0.29 -27.45 1.02
C LEU A 143 -0.07 -26.72 -0.32
N GLN A 144 -0.40 -27.34 -1.44
CA GLN A 144 -0.32 -26.69 -2.76
C GLN A 144 -1.28 -25.51 -2.86
N ASP A 145 -2.50 -25.61 -2.33
CA ASP A 145 -3.46 -24.51 -2.29
C ASP A 145 -2.90 -23.30 -1.50
N LEU A 146 -2.28 -23.56 -0.34
CA LEU A 146 -1.61 -22.49 0.45
C LEU A 146 -0.45 -21.85 -0.30
N LEU A 147 0.39 -22.66 -0.96
CA LEU A 147 1.50 -22.16 -1.77
C LEU A 147 0.99 -21.30 -2.94
N PHE A 148 -0.12 -21.70 -3.56
CA PHE A 148 -0.77 -20.95 -4.64
C PHE A 148 -1.32 -19.61 -4.15
N GLU A 149 -2.02 -19.57 -3.01
CA GLU A 149 -2.50 -18.32 -2.42
C GLU A 149 -1.36 -17.34 -2.08
N MET A 150 -0.24 -17.86 -1.55
CA MET A 150 0.96 -17.04 -1.33
C MET A 150 1.56 -16.52 -2.64
N GLU A 151 1.58 -17.34 -3.70
CA GLU A 151 2.06 -16.93 -5.01
C GLU A 151 1.18 -15.83 -5.62
N LEU A 152 -0.14 -15.92 -5.48
CA LEU A 152 -1.06 -14.86 -5.91
C LEU A 152 -0.74 -13.54 -5.19
N LEU A 153 -0.54 -13.57 -3.87
CA LEU A 153 -0.13 -12.39 -3.10
C LEU A 153 1.21 -11.83 -3.60
N ALA A 154 2.21 -12.68 -3.81
CA ALA A 154 3.53 -12.26 -4.29
C ALA A 154 3.47 -11.66 -5.70
N SER A 155 2.62 -12.21 -6.56
CA SER A 155 2.36 -11.68 -7.90
C SER A 155 1.78 -10.27 -7.84
N GLU A 156 0.78 -10.05 -6.99
CA GLU A 156 0.15 -8.73 -6.82
C GLU A 156 1.14 -7.71 -6.23
N VAL A 157 1.93 -8.12 -5.23
CA VAL A 157 2.99 -7.27 -4.68
C VAL A 157 4.03 -6.90 -5.75
N ASN A 158 4.44 -7.86 -6.59
CA ASN A 158 5.34 -7.58 -7.72
C ASN A 158 4.69 -6.64 -8.74
N TYR A 159 3.41 -6.80 -9.02
CA TYR A 159 2.67 -5.91 -9.91
C TYR A 159 2.70 -4.47 -9.38
N VAL A 160 2.44 -4.26 -8.09
CA VAL A 160 2.55 -2.95 -7.45
C VAL A 160 3.98 -2.39 -7.49
N LEU A 161 4.99 -3.20 -7.15
CA LEU A 161 6.40 -2.78 -7.21
C LEU A 161 6.83 -2.30 -8.61
N ASN A 162 6.32 -2.95 -9.65
CA ASN A 162 6.65 -2.60 -11.03
C ASN A 162 5.82 -1.42 -11.56
N ASN A 163 4.67 -1.15 -10.96
CA ASN A 163 3.72 -0.15 -11.45
C ASN A 163 3.58 1.09 -10.56
N VAL A 164 4.20 1.15 -9.39
CA VAL A 164 4.18 2.32 -8.51
C VAL A 164 5.59 2.70 -8.13
N ALA A 165 5.93 3.97 -8.30
CA ALA A 165 7.17 4.52 -7.75
C ALA A 165 7.03 4.71 -6.22
N ILE A 166 7.31 3.64 -5.47
CA ILE A 166 7.33 3.64 -4.01
C ILE A 166 8.55 4.46 -3.54
N GLN A 167 8.30 5.55 -2.82
CA GLN A 167 9.37 6.43 -2.33
C GLN A 167 9.91 5.99 -0.96
N ASP A 168 9.14 5.22 -0.19
CA ASP A 168 9.57 4.69 1.11
C ASP A 168 10.43 3.42 0.89
N GLU A 169 11.73 3.54 1.15
CA GLU A 169 12.70 2.44 1.03
C GLU A 169 12.32 1.23 1.89
N ARG A 170 11.70 1.46 3.06
CA ARG A 170 11.29 0.38 3.96
C ARG A 170 10.14 -0.41 3.35
N VAL A 171 9.17 0.26 2.73
CA VAL A 171 8.04 -0.40 2.04
C VAL A 171 8.58 -1.25 0.88
N HIS A 172 9.44 -0.66 0.05
CA HIS A 172 10.02 -1.36 -1.10
C HIS A 172 10.82 -2.60 -0.66
N SER A 173 11.71 -2.46 0.33
CA SER A 173 12.53 -3.55 0.85
C SER A 173 11.70 -4.66 1.49
N SER A 174 10.63 -4.29 2.20
CA SER A 174 9.72 -5.25 2.83
C SER A 174 8.95 -6.08 1.82
N PHE A 175 8.43 -5.45 0.76
CA PHE A 175 7.77 -6.17 -0.33
C PHE A 175 8.73 -7.07 -1.11
N LYS A 176 9.96 -6.64 -1.33
CA LYS A 176 11.02 -7.51 -1.89
C LYS A 176 11.29 -8.72 -1.00
N LEU A 177 11.42 -8.52 0.31
CA LEU A 177 11.67 -9.59 1.27
C LEU A 177 10.49 -10.58 1.33
N LEU A 178 9.25 -10.08 1.33
CA LEU A 178 8.05 -10.90 1.26
C LEU A 178 8.07 -11.82 0.04
N ASN A 179 8.33 -11.26 -1.15
CA ASN A 179 8.39 -12.04 -2.39
C ASN A 179 9.54 -13.05 -2.38
N GLN A 180 10.70 -12.68 -1.83
CA GLN A 180 11.82 -13.60 -1.67
C GLN A 180 11.48 -14.76 -0.74
N ASN A 181 10.80 -14.48 0.39
CA ASN A 181 10.41 -15.50 1.36
C ASN A 181 9.38 -16.47 0.76
N ILE A 182 8.35 -15.97 0.08
CA ILE A 182 7.35 -16.80 -0.61
C ILE A 182 8.02 -17.67 -1.69
N ASN A 183 8.88 -17.08 -2.51
CA ASN A 183 9.60 -17.83 -3.55
C ASN A 183 10.55 -18.89 -2.97
N ARG A 184 11.18 -18.60 -1.82
CA ARG A 184 12.04 -19.56 -1.11
C ARG A 184 11.24 -20.72 -0.56
N LEU A 185 10.09 -20.46 0.09
CA LEU A 185 9.20 -21.50 0.62
C LEU A 185 8.72 -22.46 -0.48
N LYS A 186 8.48 -21.94 -1.69
CA LYS A 186 8.03 -22.74 -2.83
C LYS A 186 9.16 -23.55 -3.51
N ASN A 187 10.34 -22.96 -3.67
CA ASN A 187 11.35 -23.49 -4.61
C ASN A 187 12.67 -23.94 -3.98
N SER A 188 12.95 -23.61 -2.72
CA SER A 188 14.25 -23.93 -2.13
C SER A 188 14.24 -25.32 -1.47
N SER A 189 15.25 -26.12 -1.83
CA SER A 189 15.51 -27.43 -1.25
C SER A 189 15.77 -27.42 0.26
N ALA A 190 16.07 -26.26 0.85
CA ALA A 190 16.22 -26.14 2.30
C ALA A 190 14.89 -26.28 3.06
N TYR A 191 13.76 -26.11 2.36
CA TYR A 191 12.41 -26.17 2.94
C TYR A 191 11.61 -27.39 2.47
N THR A 192 12.17 -28.22 1.57
CA THR A 192 11.49 -29.41 1.03
C THR A 192 11.42 -30.58 2.01
N ASP A 193 12.27 -30.59 3.05
CA ASP A 193 12.29 -31.68 4.03
C ASP A 193 11.15 -31.59 5.06
N ASP A 194 10.63 -30.38 5.32
CA ASP A 194 9.50 -30.13 6.25
C ASP A 194 8.72 -28.88 5.81
N PRO A 195 8.08 -28.91 4.63
CA PRO A 195 7.48 -27.72 4.03
C PRO A 195 6.32 -27.18 4.86
N VAL A 196 5.55 -28.07 5.51
CA VAL A 196 4.41 -27.73 6.37
C VAL A 196 4.85 -26.86 7.54
N LYS A 197 5.95 -27.19 8.21
CA LYS A 197 6.47 -26.38 9.32
C LYS A 197 6.87 -24.98 8.88
N TYR A 198 7.57 -24.85 7.77
CA TYR A 198 8.04 -23.54 7.30
C TYR A 198 6.90 -22.66 6.79
N VAL A 199 5.99 -23.23 6.00
CA VAL A 199 4.77 -22.54 5.55
C VAL A 199 3.91 -22.17 6.75
N GLY A 200 3.69 -23.10 7.67
CA GLY A 200 2.92 -22.87 8.90
C GLY A 200 3.50 -21.74 9.74
N ASN A 201 4.81 -21.73 10.00
CA ASN A 201 5.46 -20.66 10.75
C ASN A 201 5.34 -19.29 10.08
N PHE A 202 5.46 -19.26 8.74
CA PHE A 202 5.29 -18.03 7.97
C PHE A 202 3.85 -17.50 8.06
N LEU A 203 2.86 -18.37 7.84
CA LEU A 203 1.44 -18.03 7.92
C LEU A 203 1.03 -17.61 9.33
N TRP A 204 1.54 -18.28 10.36
CA TRP A 204 1.32 -17.89 11.75
C TRP A 204 1.85 -16.48 12.02
N GLY A 205 3.04 -16.15 11.50
CA GLY A 205 3.61 -14.82 11.65
C GLY A 205 2.72 -13.72 11.06
N ILE A 206 2.10 -13.98 9.91
CA ILE A 206 1.18 -13.04 9.26
C ILE A 206 -0.16 -12.97 10.00
N LEU A 207 -0.84 -14.11 10.17
CA LEU A 207 -2.23 -14.17 10.65
C LEU A 207 -2.36 -13.87 12.15
N ALA A 208 -1.40 -14.34 12.96
CA ALA A 208 -1.38 -14.07 14.40
C ALA A 208 -0.63 -12.78 14.74
N ARG A 209 -0.06 -12.06 13.75
CA ARG A 209 0.83 -10.90 13.94
C ARG A 209 1.97 -11.21 14.91
N TRP A 210 2.68 -12.31 14.68
CA TRP A 210 3.75 -12.78 15.56
C TRP A 210 5.11 -12.65 14.89
N SER A 211 6.06 -12.02 15.60
CA SER A 211 7.48 -11.98 15.23
C SER A 211 8.25 -12.94 16.13
N PHE A 212 9.18 -13.71 15.56
CA PHE A 212 10.11 -14.52 16.35
C PHE A 212 11.09 -13.68 17.18
N ILE A 213 11.32 -12.43 16.79
CA ILE A 213 12.23 -11.50 17.46
C ILE A 213 11.48 -10.69 18.51
N ASP A 214 10.35 -10.10 18.12
CA ASP A 214 9.65 -9.08 18.91
C ASP A 214 8.38 -9.61 19.60
N GLY A 215 8.02 -10.88 19.36
CA GLY A 215 6.80 -11.48 19.89
C GLY A 215 5.53 -10.91 19.25
N GLN A 216 4.48 -10.77 20.07
CA GLN A 216 3.16 -10.32 19.61
C GLN A 216 3.20 -8.86 19.15
N GLN A 217 2.84 -8.61 17.90
CA GLN A 217 2.71 -7.28 17.33
C GLN A 217 1.27 -6.79 17.44
N GLN A 218 1.11 -5.48 17.68
CA GLN A 218 -0.20 -4.83 17.67
C GLN A 218 -0.66 -4.56 16.24
N ASP A 219 0.25 -4.05 15.41
CA ASP A 219 -0.07 -3.66 14.04
C ASP A 219 0.25 -4.78 13.04
N ASP A 220 -0.57 -4.87 12.00
CA ASP A 220 -0.28 -5.69 10.83
C ASP A 220 0.75 -4.97 9.96
N PHE A 221 1.98 -5.47 9.99
CA PHE A 221 3.09 -4.85 9.26
C PHE A 221 2.82 -4.77 7.75
N LEU A 222 2.24 -5.80 7.15
CA LEU A 222 1.94 -5.80 5.72
C LEU A 222 0.82 -4.80 5.39
N GLU A 223 -0.22 -4.75 6.21
CA GLU A 223 -1.28 -3.75 6.05
C GLU A 223 -0.74 -2.31 6.19
N LEU A 224 0.18 -2.08 7.12
CA LEU A 224 0.87 -0.80 7.27
C LEU A 224 1.71 -0.45 6.04
N MET A 225 2.42 -1.41 5.45
CA MET A 225 3.20 -1.18 4.23
C MET A 225 2.28 -0.87 3.05
N ILE A 226 1.17 -1.59 2.90
CA ILE A 226 0.17 -1.35 1.85
C ILE A 226 -0.39 0.07 1.99
N LYS A 227 -0.72 0.54 3.20
CA LYS A 227 -1.22 1.91 3.42
C LYS A 227 -0.25 3.02 2.97
N LYS A 228 1.05 2.71 2.87
CA LYS A 228 2.12 3.64 2.49
C LYS A 228 2.49 3.63 0.99
N VAL A 229 1.88 2.76 0.19
CA VAL A 229 2.01 2.74 -1.29
C VAL A 229 1.34 3.98 -1.91
#